data_AF-G5CER1-F1
#
_entry.id   AF-G5CER1-F1
#
_cell.length_a   1.000
_cell.length_b   1.000
_cell.length_c   1.000
_cell.angle_alpha   90.00
_cell.angle_beta   90.00
_cell.angle_gamma   90.00
#
_symmetry.space_group_name_H-M   'P 1'
#
loop_
_entity.id
_entity.type
_entity.pdbx_description
1 polymer ?
#
loop_
_entity_poly.entity_id
_entity_poly.type
_entity_poly.pdbx_seq_one_letter_code
_entity_poly.pdbx_strand_id
1 'polypeptide(L)'
;FRVSTIKDIINIIIPHFDNYPLITKKSSDYILFKQVALLMLNKEHNNLEGLQKIVNLRAFLNLGLSKDLKEAYPEVVPIKKSNNFTEAMFNNLSPEWVAGFSTGESNFFITVQKSKTKSSLAVWLRFSIGQHSRDPSSPMVLLISLVVVM
;
A
#
# COMPACT_ATOMS: atom_id res chain seq x y z
N PHE A 1 -12.57 -9.03 -5.87
CA PHE A 1 -13.66 -8.07 -5.60
C PHE A 1 -13.29 -6.70 -6.18
N ARG A 2 -14.25 -5.90 -6.68
CA ARG A 2 -14.00 -4.58 -7.28
C ARG A 2 -15.17 -3.61 -7.00
N VAL A 3 -14.86 -2.36 -6.67
CA VAL A 3 -15.81 -1.25 -6.57
C VAL A 3 -15.42 -0.18 -7.58
N SER A 4 -16.38 0.27 -8.41
CA SER A 4 -16.10 1.21 -9.50
C SER A 4 -17.16 2.31 -9.68
N THR A 5 -18.25 2.29 -8.90
CA THR A 5 -19.24 3.36 -8.96
C THR A 5 -18.70 4.58 -8.21
N ILE A 6 -18.84 5.78 -8.81
CA ILE A 6 -18.38 7.01 -8.14
C ILE A 6 -19.12 7.24 -6.81
N LYS A 7 -20.40 6.84 -6.77
CA LYS A 7 -21.23 6.93 -5.56
C LYS A 7 -20.63 6.13 -4.40
N ASP A 8 -20.26 4.88 -4.61
CA ASP A 8 -19.73 4.04 -3.52
C ASP A 8 -18.29 4.42 -3.17
N ILE A 9 -17.51 4.86 -4.16
CA ILE A 9 -16.15 5.36 -3.93
C ILE A 9 -16.19 6.57 -2.97
N ILE A 10 -17.07 7.54 -3.25
CA ILE A 10 -17.19 8.77 -2.46
C ILE A 10 -17.82 8.52 -1.08
N ASN A 11 -18.87 7.71 -1.01
CA ASN A 11 -19.65 7.58 0.22
C ASN A 11 -19.20 6.44 1.14
N ILE A 12 -18.38 5.50 0.65
CA ILE A 12 -17.99 4.31 1.42
C ILE A 12 -16.47 4.17 1.46
N ILE A 13 -15.82 4.10 0.29
CA ILE A 13 -14.39 3.77 0.20
C ILE A 13 -13.51 4.88 0.80
N ILE A 14 -13.74 6.14 0.39
CA ILE A 14 -12.97 7.28 0.91
C ILE A 14 -13.18 7.44 2.42
N PRO A 15 -14.42 7.49 2.96
CA PRO A 15 -14.63 7.58 4.40
C PRO A 15 -13.97 6.45 5.19
N HIS A 16 -13.93 5.23 4.65
CA HIS A 16 -13.23 4.12 5.30
C HIS A 16 -11.74 4.39 5.41
N PHE A 17 -11.06 4.72 4.31
CA PHE A 17 -9.60 4.93 4.33
C PHE A 17 -9.16 6.28 4.92
N ASP A 18 -10.08 7.24 5.07
CA ASP A 18 -9.86 8.44 5.87
C ASP A 18 -9.85 8.13 7.37
N ASN A 19 -10.75 7.25 7.84
CA ASN A 19 -10.85 6.85 9.24
C ASN A 19 -9.86 5.74 9.63
N TYR A 20 -9.49 4.89 8.67
CA TYR A 20 -8.54 3.78 8.84
C TYR A 20 -7.43 3.90 7.78
N PRO A 21 -6.45 4.80 7.99
CA PRO A 21 -5.44 5.11 6.98
C PRO A 21 -4.55 3.93 6.61
N LEU A 22 -4.18 3.85 5.33
CA LEU A 22 -3.17 2.92 4.84
C LEU A 22 -1.79 3.30 5.35
N ILE A 23 -0.99 2.30 5.71
CA ILE A 23 0.32 2.49 6.37
C ILE A 23 1.50 2.18 5.43
N THR A 24 1.27 1.43 4.35
CA THR A 24 2.27 1.20 3.31
C THR A 24 2.30 2.35 2.31
N LYS A 25 3.26 2.38 1.38
CA LYS A 25 3.30 3.37 0.27
C LYS A 25 2.04 3.39 -0.59
N LYS A 26 1.16 2.41 -0.45
CA LYS A 26 -0.18 2.44 -1.05
C LYS A 26 -1.02 3.63 -0.55
N SER A 27 -0.70 4.23 0.61
CA SER A 27 -1.38 5.43 1.10
C SER A 27 -1.21 6.63 0.17
N SER A 28 -0.02 6.80 -0.43
CA SER A 28 0.20 7.87 -1.42
C SER A 28 -0.64 7.66 -2.67
N ASP A 29 -0.82 6.41 -3.11
CA ASP A 29 -1.71 6.08 -4.22
C ASP A 29 -3.18 6.37 -3.85
N TYR A 30 -3.59 6.07 -2.61
CA TYR A 30 -4.92 6.40 -2.10
C TYR A 30 -5.20 7.90 -2.11
N ILE A 31 -4.24 8.73 -1.68
CA ILE A 31 -4.39 10.19 -1.69
C ILE A 31 -4.64 10.71 -3.11
N LEU A 32 -3.85 10.25 -4.09
CA LEU A 32 -4.03 10.61 -5.49
C LEU A 32 -5.38 10.11 -6.03
N PHE A 33 -5.77 8.87 -5.67
CA PHE A 33 -7.06 8.30 -6.03
C PHE A 33 -8.23 9.13 -5.49
N LYS A 34 -8.16 9.55 -4.22
CA LYS A 34 -9.16 10.42 -3.59
C LYS A 34 -9.29 11.75 -4.33
N GLN A 35 -8.18 12.38 -4.69
CA GLN A 35 -8.19 13.63 -5.46
C GLN A 35 -8.88 13.47 -6.81
N VAL A 36 -8.55 12.41 -7.56
CA VAL A 36 -9.22 12.11 -8.83
C VAL A 36 -10.71 11.84 -8.63
N ALA A 37 -11.10 11.09 -7.59
CA ALA A 37 -12.51 10.83 -7.30
C ALA A 37 -13.29 12.12 -7.01
N LEU A 38 -12.70 13.09 -6.31
CA LEU A 38 -13.32 14.39 -6.04
C LEU A 38 -13.48 15.23 -7.33
N LEU A 39 -12.48 15.25 -8.22
CA LEU A 39 -12.62 15.86 -9.55
C LEU A 39 -13.73 15.20 -10.37
N MET A 40 -13.90 13.88 -10.23
CA MET A 40 -14.98 13.15 -10.89
C MET A 40 -16.36 13.49 -10.30
N LEU A 41 -16.47 13.58 -8.97
CA LEU A 41 -17.68 13.99 -8.27
C LEU A 41 -18.15 15.38 -8.73
N ASN A 42 -17.21 16.32 -8.86
CA ASN A 42 -17.45 17.69 -9.31
C ASN A 42 -17.68 17.80 -10.83
N LYS A 43 -17.64 16.67 -11.57
CA LYS A 43 -17.76 16.62 -13.04
C LYS A 43 -16.67 17.41 -13.80
N GLU A 44 -15.55 17.72 -13.15
CA GLU A 44 -14.43 18.48 -13.76
C GLU A 44 -13.74 17.69 -14.87
N HIS A 45 -13.77 16.35 -14.80
CA HIS A 45 -13.27 15.44 -15.83
C HIS A 45 -13.96 15.59 -17.22
N ASN A 46 -15.04 16.37 -17.33
CA ASN A 46 -15.74 16.59 -18.59
C ASN A 46 -15.14 17.72 -19.44
N ASN A 47 -14.11 18.41 -18.94
CA ASN A 47 -13.39 19.44 -19.69
C ASN A 47 -11.89 19.15 -19.76
N LEU A 48 -11.20 19.82 -20.69
CA LEU A 48 -9.79 19.58 -20.97
C LEU A 48 -8.90 19.87 -19.75
N GLU A 49 -9.20 20.93 -19.00
CA GLU A 49 -8.44 21.31 -17.81
C GLU A 49 -8.53 20.22 -16.71
N GLY A 50 -9.73 19.72 -16.45
CA GLY A 50 -9.94 18.64 -15.48
C GLY A 50 -9.33 17.32 -15.93
N LEU A 51 -9.39 16.98 -17.23
CA LEU A 51 -8.67 15.83 -17.78
C LEU A 51 -7.16 15.97 -17.60
N GLN A 52 -6.58 17.15 -17.89
CA GLN A 52 -5.16 17.42 -17.68
C GLN A 52 -4.78 17.24 -16.21
N LYS A 53 -5.59 17.75 -15.26
CA LYS A 53 -5.37 17.54 -13.81
C LYS A 53 -5.36 16.05 -13.47
N ILE A 54 -6.31 15.26 -13.99
CA ILE A 54 -6.38 13.82 -13.75
C ILE A 54 -5.17 13.09 -14.33
N VAL A 55 -4.72 13.45 -15.54
CA VAL A 55 -3.54 12.85 -16.16
C VAL A 55 -2.28 13.17 -15.36
N ASN A 56 -2.13 14.41 -14.89
CA ASN A 56 -1.02 14.80 -14.02
C ASN A 56 -1.01 13.97 -12.73
N LEU A 57 -2.16 13.75 -12.09
CA LEU A 57 -2.27 12.89 -10.91
C LEU A 57 -1.96 11.42 -11.22
N ARG A 58 -2.49 10.90 -12.34
CA ARG A 58 -2.30 9.52 -12.79
C ARG A 58 -0.84 9.20 -13.06
N ALA A 59 -0.05 10.17 -13.52
CA ALA A 59 1.37 9.99 -13.79
C ALA A 59 2.16 9.53 -12.56
N PHE A 60 1.67 9.82 -11.35
CA PHE A 60 2.27 9.44 -10.08
C PHE A 60 1.60 8.21 -9.45
N LEU A 61 0.55 7.67 -10.05
CA LEU A 61 -0.20 6.54 -9.49
C LEU A 61 0.36 5.21 -9.99
N ASN A 62 0.67 4.27 -9.09
CA ASN A 62 1.16 2.93 -9.43
C ASN A 62 2.36 2.96 -10.42
N LEU A 63 2.15 2.54 -11.68
CA LEU A 63 3.15 2.47 -12.76
C LEU A 63 3.21 3.74 -13.64
N GLY A 64 2.38 4.74 -13.35
CA GLY A 64 2.30 5.99 -14.12
C GLY A 64 1.51 5.88 -15.42
N LEU A 65 1.89 6.70 -16.41
CA LEU A 65 1.18 6.80 -17.70
C LEU A 65 1.58 5.72 -18.70
N SER A 66 0.60 5.25 -19.48
CA SER A 66 0.85 4.44 -20.68
C SER A 66 1.53 5.26 -21.78
N LYS A 67 2.08 4.59 -22.80
CA LYS A 67 2.68 5.25 -23.96
C LYS A 67 1.70 6.23 -24.62
N ASP A 68 0.50 5.76 -24.93
CA ASP A 68 -0.54 6.57 -25.60
C ASP A 68 -0.92 7.81 -24.79
N LEU A 69 -0.97 7.70 -23.45
CA LEU A 69 -1.27 8.85 -22.59
C LEU A 69 -0.12 9.86 -22.53
N LYS A 70 1.14 9.40 -22.60
CA LYS A 70 2.30 10.31 -22.69
C LYS A 70 2.32 11.06 -24.02
N GLU A 71 1.93 10.40 -25.11
CA GLU A 71 1.83 11.01 -26.43
C GLU A 71 0.67 12.02 -26.51
N ALA A 72 -0.48 11.69 -25.94
CA ALA A 72 -1.65 12.57 -25.91
C ALA A 72 -1.50 13.77 -24.95
N TYR A 73 -0.70 13.62 -23.88
CA TYR A 73 -0.50 14.64 -22.85
C TYR A 73 1.00 14.83 -22.56
N PRO A 74 1.75 15.53 -23.42
CA PRO A 74 3.21 15.68 -23.27
C PRO A 74 3.61 16.61 -22.11
N GLU A 75 2.74 17.53 -21.69
CA GLU A 75 3.04 18.58 -20.69
C GLU A 75 2.78 18.14 -19.22
N VAL A 76 3.02 16.87 -18.90
CA VAL A 76 2.75 16.36 -17.55
C VAL A 76 3.72 16.99 -16.54
N VAL A 77 3.16 17.79 -15.63
CA VAL A 77 3.94 18.45 -14.58
C VAL A 77 4.23 17.45 -13.45
N PRO A 78 5.50 17.30 -13.03
CA PRO A 78 5.82 16.40 -11.94
C PRO A 78 5.22 16.84 -10.60
N ILE A 79 4.51 15.93 -9.94
CA ILE A 79 3.97 16.13 -8.59
C ILE A 79 4.95 15.50 -7.59
N LYS A 80 5.43 16.30 -6.64
CA LYS A 80 6.19 15.78 -5.50
C LYS A 80 5.25 14.99 -4.61
N LYS A 81 5.42 13.66 -4.54
CA LYS A 81 4.72 12.84 -3.55
C LYS A 81 5.11 13.31 -2.15
N SER A 82 4.14 13.78 -1.36
CA SER A 82 4.35 14.01 0.07
C SER A 82 4.31 12.63 0.76
N ASN A 83 5.39 12.32 1.49
CA ASN A 83 5.43 11.17 2.37
C ASN A 83 5.07 11.69 3.77
N ASN A 84 3.81 11.55 4.16
CA ASN A 84 3.36 11.95 5.51
C ASN A 84 3.57 10.83 6.54
N PHE A 85 4.44 9.86 6.26
CA PHE A 85 4.72 8.79 7.20
C PHE A 85 5.63 9.29 8.30
N THR A 86 5.15 9.21 9.54
CA THR A 86 5.96 9.48 10.73
C THR A 86 6.29 8.18 11.43
N GLU A 87 7.46 8.11 12.06
CA GLU A 87 7.84 6.99 12.93
C GLU A 87 6.79 6.73 14.02
N ALA A 88 6.09 7.78 14.47
CA ALA A 88 5.00 7.67 15.44
C ALA A 88 3.79 6.84 14.94
N MET A 89 3.48 6.88 13.63
CA MET A 89 2.40 6.04 13.06
C MET A 89 2.78 4.55 13.09
N PHE A 90 4.08 4.26 13.02
CA PHE A 90 4.59 2.91 13.00
C PHE A 90 4.81 2.30 14.39
N ASN A 91 5.05 3.13 15.40
CA ASN A 91 5.19 2.65 16.78
C ASN A 91 3.85 2.28 17.43
N ASN A 92 2.73 2.66 16.82
CA ASN A 92 1.37 2.44 17.33
C ASN A 92 0.48 1.70 16.32
N LEU A 93 0.99 0.63 15.70
CA LEU A 93 0.17 -0.23 14.84
C LEU A 93 -0.87 -0.97 15.69
N SER A 94 -2.14 -0.92 15.27
CA SER A 94 -3.17 -1.70 15.95
C SER A 94 -2.98 -3.20 15.68
N PRO A 95 -3.32 -4.08 16.64
CA PRO A 95 -3.28 -5.53 16.43
C PRO A 95 -4.11 -6.00 15.23
N GLU A 96 -5.24 -5.35 14.97
CA GLU A 96 -6.14 -5.66 13.85
C GLU A 96 -5.47 -5.36 12.51
N TRP A 97 -4.73 -4.25 12.42
CA TRP A 97 -3.95 -3.94 11.23
C TRP A 97 -2.87 -4.98 10.98
N VAL A 98 -2.14 -5.37 12.03
CA VAL A 98 -1.10 -6.42 11.97
C VAL A 98 -1.68 -7.75 11.48
N ALA A 99 -2.83 -8.16 12.03
CA ALA A 99 -3.51 -9.39 11.64
C ALA A 99 -4.01 -9.35 10.19
N GLY A 100 -4.65 -8.24 9.79
CA GLY A 100 -5.15 -8.06 8.42
C GLY A 100 -4.03 -8.05 7.39
N PHE A 101 -2.95 -7.33 7.68
CA PHE A 101 -1.78 -7.27 6.80
C PHE A 101 -1.07 -8.63 6.70
N SER A 102 -0.91 -9.34 7.83
CA SER A 102 -0.32 -10.67 7.84
C SER A 102 -1.15 -11.69 7.06
N THR A 103 -2.48 -11.57 7.08
CA THR A 103 -3.37 -12.44 6.30
C THR A 103 -3.09 -12.37 4.78
N GLY A 104 -2.65 -11.21 4.28
CA GLY A 104 -2.30 -11.03 2.87
C GLY A 104 -0.84 -11.35 2.53
N GLU A 105 0.10 -10.96 3.40
CA GLU A 105 1.54 -10.89 3.04
C GLU A 105 2.44 -11.84 3.84
N SER A 106 1.89 -12.51 4.87
CA SER A 106 2.68 -13.37 5.76
C SER A 106 2.69 -14.84 5.36
N ASN A 107 3.58 -15.59 5.99
CA ASN A 107 3.65 -17.03 5.91
C ASN A 107 4.12 -17.67 7.21
N PHE A 108 3.58 -18.85 7.51
CA PHE A 108 3.96 -19.73 8.62
C PHE A 108 4.64 -20.98 8.06
N PHE A 109 5.93 -21.14 8.34
CA PHE A 109 6.72 -22.30 7.95
C PHE A 109 7.05 -23.17 9.15
N ILE A 110 6.98 -24.49 8.94
CA ILE A 110 7.53 -25.50 9.85
C ILE A 110 8.62 -26.24 9.07
N THR A 111 9.85 -26.15 9.55
CA THR A 111 10.99 -26.85 8.96
C THR A 111 11.39 -27.99 9.87
N VAL A 112 11.44 -29.21 9.32
CA VAL A 112 11.99 -30.38 10.00
C VAL A 112 13.27 -30.79 9.29
N GLN A 113 14.40 -30.83 10.01
CA GLN A 113 15.71 -31.12 9.45
C GLN A 113 16.48 -32.11 10.31
N LYS A 114 17.43 -32.84 9.71
CA LYS A 114 18.33 -33.72 10.48
C LYS A 114 19.15 -32.91 11.47
N SER A 115 19.36 -33.48 12.65
CA SER A 115 20.09 -32.88 13.76
C SER A 115 20.93 -33.92 14.49
N LYS A 116 21.91 -33.46 15.26
CA LYS A 116 22.75 -34.30 16.13
C LYS A 116 22.10 -34.59 17.49
N THR A 117 20.86 -34.15 17.70
CA THR A 117 20.08 -34.41 18.91
C THR A 117 19.73 -35.89 19.04
N LYS A 118 19.30 -36.32 20.24
CA LYS A 118 18.86 -37.71 20.50
C LYS A 118 17.73 -38.18 19.58
N SER A 119 16.87 -37.26 19.14
CA SER A 119 15.78 -37.53 18.19
C SER A 119 16.21 -37.58 16.73
N SER A 120 17.49 -37.28 16.41
CA SER A 120 18.06 -37.11 15.07
C SER A 120 17.40 -36.03 14.19
N LEU A 121 16.42 -35.31 14.73
CA LEU A 121 15.63 -34.29 14.03
C LEU A 121 15.56 -33.01 14.88
N ALA A 122 15.58 -31.87 14.19
CA ALA A 122 15.27 -30.56 14.73
C ALA A 122 14.06 -29.97 14.00
N VAL A 123 13.21 -29.26 14.74
CA VAL A 123 12.03 -28.56 14.23
C VAL A 123 12.22 -27.08 14.44
N TRP A 124 11.95 -26.29 13.41
CA TRP A 124 11.99 -24.82 13.46
C TRP A 124 10.65 -24.27 13.01
N LEU A 125 10.17 -23.26 13.73
CA LEU A 125 9.02 -22.47 13.34
C LEU A 125 9.53 -21.14 12.79
N ARG A 126 8.96 -20.68 11.67
CA ARG A 126 9.27 -19.38 11.09
C ARG A 126 7.99 -18.68 10.70
N PHE A 127 7.83 -17.47 11.20
CA PHE A 127 6.89 -16.49 10.67
C PHE A 127 7.66 -15.48 9.81
N SER A 128 7.15 -15.16 8.63
CA SER A 128 7.79 -14.19 7.73
C SER A 128 6.74 -13.37 7.00
N ILE A 129 7.02 -12.10 6.75
CA ILE A 129 6.20 -11.22 5.90
C ILE A 129 7.03 -10.84 4.68
N GLY A 130 6.50 -11.08 3.48
CA GLY A 130 7.06 -10.59 2.24
C GLY A 130 6.61 -9.16 1.98
N GLN A 131 7.52 -8.26 1.63
CA GLN A 131 7.14 -6.91 1.18
C GLN A 131 8.17 -6.37 0.21
N HIS A 132 7.74 -5.53 -0.72
CA HIS A 132 8.62 -4.89 -1.68
C HIS A 132 9.59 -3.93 -0.96
N SER A 133 10.86 -3.89 -1.38
CA SER A 133 11.91 -3.01 -0.81
C SER A 133 11.60 -1.52 -0.87
N ARG A 134 10.66 -1.15 -1.75
CA ARG A 134 10.12 0.21 -1.84
C ARG A 134 9.37 0.61 -0.59
N ASP A 135 8.98 -0.29 0.29
CA ASP A 135 8.36 0.03 1.57
C ASP A 135 9.40 -0.13 2.71
N PRO A 136 10.53 0.62 2.69
CA PRO A 136 11.73 0.33 3.49
C PRO A 136 11.58 0.65 4.99
N SER A 137 10.41 1.04 5.45
CA SER A 137 10.22 1.62 6.78
C SER A 137 8.93 1.14 7.46
N SER A 138 8.54 -0.13 7.27
CA SER A 138 7.64 -0.75 8.25
C SER A 138 8.52 -1.40 9.33
N PRO A 139 8.48 -0.97 10.60
CA PRO A 139 9.20 -1.62 11.69
C PRO A 139 8.80 -3.07 11.90
N MET A 140 7.79 -3.60 11.19
CA MET A 140 7.55 -5.04 11.10
C MET A 140 8.77 -5.84 10.65
N VAL A 141 9.60 -5.31 9.74
CA VAL A 141 10.81 -6.00 9.28
C VAL A 141 11.83 -6.15 10.43
N LEU A 142 11.87 -5.19 11.35
CA LEU A 142 12.70 -5.24 12.56
C LEU A 142 12.07 -6.11 13.67
N LEU A 143 10.75 -6.04 13.88
CA LEU A 143 10.03 -6.82 14.88
C LEU A 143 10.02 -8.34 14.59
N ILE A 144 9.87 -8.75 13.33
CA ILE A 144 9.85 -10.18 12.97
C ILE A 144 11.24 -10.82 13.08
N SER A 145 12.30 -10.04 12.84
CA SER A 145 13.67 -10.51 13.00
C SER A 145 14.04 -10.75 14.47
N LEU A 146 13.42 -10.03 15.42
CA LEU A 146 13.66 -10.15 16.85
C LEU A 146 12.91 -11.31 17.52
N VAL A 147 11.73 -11.70 17.01
CA VAL A 147 10.91 -12.77 17.64
C VAL A 147 11.39 -14.18 17.28
N VAL A 148 12.23 -14.34 16.25
CA VAL A 148 12.77 -15.65 15.83
C VAL A 148 14.10 -15.99 16.53
N VAL A 149 14.66 -15.07 17.32
CA VAL A 149 15.87 -15.28 18.13
C VAL A 149 15.53 -15.19 19.63
N MET A 150 14.63 -16.05 20.10
CA MET A 150 14.49 -16.40 21.52
C MET A 150 14.25 -17.89 21.66
#